data_AF-A0A2U0SZM3-F1
#
_entry.id   AF-A0A2U0SZM3-F1
#
_cell.length_a   1.000
_cell.length_b   1.000
_cell.length_c   1.000
_cell.angle_alpha   90.00
_cell.angle_beta   90.00
_cell.angle_gamma   90.00
#
_symmetry.space_group_name_H-M   'P 1'
#
loop_
_entity.id
_entity.type
_entity.pdbx_description
1 polymer ?
#
loop_
_entity_poly.entity_id
_entity_poly.type
_entity_poly.pdbx_seq_one_letter_code
_entity_poly.pdbx_strand_id
1 'polypeptide(L)'
;MRITFAAVMIFFVSNLSVAEQLQITDTPAGITTNSEESDADAKVKAAEKLLAEAKAEQAAAAQRKANAKAKIETGTAAIEKKSEVPPPPPPPPINENEFWNDWGVGLSVSTKLGKKGRALDEAQLVNGIVRVTSERDVVPRLMLERHWYLQDSDFAGGMAGVFVGTSLLGDKKLLDSVSLGLIWGFKPRGGNKVRHNIGVGIAVEPYSRTLGDGLEINAPLPAGETSIRYKERNRMAAVVFYTFTP
;
A
#
# COMPACT_ATOMS: atom_id res chain seq x y z
N MET A 1 8.72 37.28 13.39
CA MET A 1 8.84 35.88 13.81
C MET A 1 8.44 35.00 12.62
N ARG A 2 9.41 34.40 11.93
CA ARG A 2 9.21 33.65 10.68
C ARG A 2 9.09 32.16 11.01
N ILE A 3 7.99 31.53 10.62
CA ILE A 3 7.73 30.09 10.79
C ILE A 3 7.97 29.42 9.43
N THR A 4 8.97 28.55 9.37
CA THR A 4 9.36 27.80 8.17
C THR A 4 8.59 26.48 8.13
N PHE A 5 7.78 26.26 7.10
CA PHE A 5 7.09 24.99 6.84
C PHE A 5 8.07 24.00 6.19
N ALA A 6 8.23 22.81 6.76
CA ALA A 6 8.95 21.70 6.15
C ALA A 6 7.98 20.81 5.36
N ALA A 7 8.27 20.60 4.07
CA ALA A 7 7.48 19.77 3.16
C ALA A 7 7.83 18.27 3.30
N VAL A 8 6.81 17.43 3.34
CA VAL A 8 6.92 15.97 3.30
C VAL A 8 6.88 15.52 1.83
N MET A 9 7.96 14.88 1.36
CA MET A 9 8.07 14.30 0.01
C MET A 9 7.65 12.82 0.03
N ILE A 10 6.68 12.43 -0.78
CA ILE A 10 6.28 11.03 -1.03
C ILE A 10 6.72 10.67 -2.45
N PHE A 11 7.56 9.63 -2.59
CA PHE A 11 8.02 9.10 -3.88
C PHE A 11 6.96 8.17 -4.51
N PHE A 12 6.68 8.37 -5.80
CA PHE A 12 5.92 7.47 -6.67
C PHE A 12 6.92 6.78 -7.62
N VAL A 13 6.90 5.44 -7.69
CA VAL A 13 7.67 4.65 -8.67
C VAL A 13 6.72 4.20 -9.77
N SER A 14 6.99 4.60 -11.00
CA SER A 14 6.35 4.11 -12.23
C SER A 14 7.33 3.22 -12.99
N ASN A 15 6.99 1.94 -13.21
CA ASN A 15 7.72 1.07 -14.13
C ASN A 15 7.03 1.05 -15.50
N LEU A 16 7.80 1.41 -16.52
CA LEU A 16 7.44 1.49 -17.92
C LEU A 16 7.90 0.19 -18.64
N SER A 17 7.02 -0.34 -19.48
CA SER A 17 7.22 -1.50 -20.36
C SER A 17 8.10 -1.15 -21.56
N VAL A 18 9.02 -2.04 -21.95
CA VAL A 18 9.61 -2.07 -23.30
C VAL A 18 9.61 -3.51 -23.80
N ALA A 19 8.85 -3.73 -24.87
CA ALA A 19 8.97 -4.89 -25.75
C ALA A 19 9.68 -4.40 -27.02
N GLU A 20 10.76 -5.08 -27.41
CA GLU A 20 11.49 -4.81 -28.64
C GLU A 20 11.43 -6.06 -29.53
N GLN A 21 11.11 -5.82 -30.80
CA GLN A 21 10.88 -6.79 -31.86
C GLN A 21 11.82 -6.45 -33.03
N LEU A 22 12.10 -7.45 -33.88
CA LEU A 22 12.66 -7.38 -35.26
C LEU A 22 14.21 -7.42 -35.31
N GLN A 23 14.88 -8.05 -36.30
CA GLN A 23 14.44 -8.56 -37.60
C GLN A 23 15.45 -9.58 -38.17
N ILE A 24 14.96 -10.41 -39.07
CA ILE A 24 15.66 -11.40 -39.90
C ILE A 24 16.28 -10.69 -41.11
N THR A 25 17.51 -11.04 -41.49
CA THR A 25 18.07 -10.73 -42.83
C THR A 25 18.91 -11.89 -43.37
N ASP A 26 18.38 -12.48 -44.44
CA ASP A 26 18.97 -12.97 -45.69
C ASP A 26 20.40 -13.55 -45.78
N THR A 27 20.42 -14.71 -46.43
CA THR A 27 21.56 -15.44 -46.99
C THR A 27 21.90 -14.93 -48.41
N PRO A 28 23.15 -15.10 -48.87
CA PRO A 28 23.32 -15.64 -50.22
C PRO A 28 24.31 -16.80 -50.30
N ALA A 29 24.05 -17.64 -51.30
CA ALA A 29 24.70 -18.91 -51.62
C ALA A 29 26.08 -18.75 -52.25
N GLY A 30 26.95 -19.76 -52.05
CA GLY A 30 28.17 -19.91 -52.84
C GLY A 30 29.11 -21.05 -52.41
N ILE A 31 28.97 -22.21 -53.07
CA ILE A 31 30.06 -22.96 -53.74
C ILE A 31 31.01 -23.90 -52.93
N THR A 32 31.09 -25.12 -53.52
CA THR A 32 32.14 -26.18 -53.53
C THR A 32 32.29 -27.20 -52.40
N THR A 33 31.89 -28.41 -52.78
CA THR A 33 32.30 -29.75 -52.33
C THR A 33 33.81 -29.96 -52.46
N ASN A 34 34.45 -30.47 -51.39
CA ASN A 34 35.55 -31.45 -51.39
C ASN A 34 36.20 -31.52 -49.99
N SER A 35 35.72 -32.43 -49.11
CA SER A 35 36.48 -33.08 -48.00
C SER A 35 35.56 -33.75 -46.97
N GLU A 36 34.44 -34.35 -47.39
CA GLU A 36 33.41 -34.82 -46.46
C GLU A 36 33.84 -35.97 -45.53
N GLU A 37 34.99 -36.62 -45.76
CA GLU A 37 35.43 -37.74 -44.92
C GLU A 37 36.36 -37.33 -43.76
N SER A 38 37.15 -36.25 -43.85
CA SER A 38 38.01 -35.82 -42.72
C SER A 38 37.30 -34.86 -41.75
N ASP A 39 36.26 -34.17 -42.22
CA ASP A 39 35.44 -33.26 -41.43
C ASP A 39 34.46 -34.02 -40.51
N ALA A 40 34.01 -35.20 -40.93
CA ALA A 40 33.14 -36.06 -40.13
C ALA A 40 33.87 -36.59 -38.89
N ASP A 41 35.09 -37.09 -39.05
CA ASP A 41 35.92 -37.59 -37.94
C ASP A 41 36.32 -36.47 -36.96
N ALA A 42 36.62 -35.28 -37.48
CA ALA A 42 36.90 -34.11 -36.65
C ALA A 42 35.67 -33.68 -35.82
N LYS A 43 34.47 -33.75 -36.41
CA LYS A 43 33.20 -33.44 -35.73
C LYS A 43 32.83 -34.50 -34.69
N VAL A 44 33.06 -35.79 -34.96
CA VAL A 44 32.85 -36.87 -33.99
C VAL A 44 33.78 -36.69 -32.79
N LYS A 45 35.07 -36.42 -33.02
CA LYS A 45 36.05 -36.20 -31.94
C LYS A 45 35.74 -34.95 -31.12
N ALA A 46 35.24 -33.89 -31.75
CA ALA A 46 34.77 -32.69 -31.05
C ALA A 46 33.51 -32.96 -30.22
N ALA A 47 32.56 -33.74 -30.75
CA ALA A 47 31.35 -34.13 -30.03
C ALA A 47 31.66 -35.03 -28.83
N GLU A 48 32.59 -35.98 -28.96
CA GLU A 48 33.04 -36.83 -27.85
C GLU A 48 33.72 -36.01 -26.74
N LYS A 49 34.53 -35.02 -27.12
CA LYS A 49 35.16 -34.10 -26.17
C LYS A 49 34.11 -33.27 -25.41
N LEU A 50 33.13 -32.70 -26.09
CA LEU A 50 32.04 -31.94 -25.46
C LEU A 50 31.18 -32.83 -24.56
N LEU A 51 30.94 -34.09 -24.95
CA LEU A 51 30.22 -35.05 -24.12
C LEU A 51 31.01 -35.40 -22.85
N ALA A 52 32.33 -35.54 -22.94
CA ALA A 52 33.21 -35.78 -21.80
C ALA A 52 33.24 -34.58 -20.84
N GLU A 53 33.31 -33.35 -21.37
CA GLU A 53 33.25 -32.11 -20.58
C GLU A 53 31.89 -31.96 -19.88
N ALA A 54 30.78 -32.20 -20.59
CA ALA A 54 29.44 -32.15 -20.02
C ALA A 54 29.23 -33.20 -18.90
N LYS A 55 29.78 -34.41 -19.06
CA LYS A 55 29.75 -35.45 -18.01
C LYS A 55 30.59 -35.04 -16.79
N ALA A 56 31.76 -34.44 -17.00
CA ALA A 56 32.60 -33.94 -15.92
C ALA A 56 31.90 -32.79 -15.14
N GLU A 57 31.22 -31.89 -15.83
CA GLU A 57 30.46 -30.81 -15.20
C GLU A 57 29.25 -31.34 -14.40
N GLN A 58 28.51 -32.31 -14.94
CA GLN A 58 27.42 -32.96 -14.21
C GLN A 58 27.90 -33.67 -12.94
N ALA A 59 29.05 -34.36 -13.00
CA ALA A 59 29.66 -34.97 -11.82
C ALA A 59 30.08 -33.92 -10.78
N ALA A 60 30.69 -32.81 -11.21
CA ALA A 60 31.04 -31.71 -10.32
C ALA A 60 29.81 -31.04 -9.69
N ALA A 61 28.72 -30.88 -10.45
CA ALA A 61 27.46 -30.35 -9.94
C ALA A 61 26.79 -31.30 -8.94
N ALA A 62 26.84 -32.61 -9.17
CA ALA A 62 26.35 -33.61 -8.23
C ALA A 62 27.14 -33.57 -6.91
N GLN A 63 28.46 -33.41 -6.98
CA GLN A 63 29.30 -33.32 -5.79
C GLN A 63 29.10 -32.01 -5.03
N ARG A 64 28.86 -30.88 -5.72
CA ARG A 64 28.47 -29.62 -5.08
C ARG A 64 27.13 -29.75 -4.33
N LYS A 65 26.15 -30.45 -4.91
CA LYS A 65 24.86 -30.72 -4.25
C LYS A 65 25.02 -31.63 -3.02
N ALA A 66 25.86 -32.67 -3.12
CA ALA A 66 26.17 -33.54 -1.98
C ALA A 66 26.85 -32.78 -0.83
N ASN A 67 27.84 -31.95 -1.15
CA ASN A 67 28.53 -31.12 -0.15
C ASN A 67 27.63 -30.05 0.47
N ALA A 68 26.71 -29.45 -0.31
CA ALA A 68 25.72 -28.51 0.21
C ALA A 68 24.74 -29.19 1.17
N LYS A 69 24.27 -30.41 0.84
CA LYS A 69 23.39 -31.19 1.70
C LYS A 69 24.08 -31.58 3.01
N ALA A 70 25.32 -32.06 2.96
CA ALA A 70 26.10 -32.39 4.14
C ALA A 70 26.34 -31.17 5.06
N LYS A 71 26.57 -29.98 4.48
CA LYS A 71 26.73 -28.72 5.22
C LYS A 71 25.43 -28.24 5.88
N ILE A 72 24.28 -28.50 5.26
CA ILE A 72 22.97 -28.22 5.86
C ILE A 72 22.73 -29.17 7.03
N GLU A 73 22.98 -30.48 6.87
CA GLU A 73 22.77 -31.47 7.93
C GLU A 73 23.68 -31.26 9.16
N THR A 74 24.94 -30.85 8.95
CA THR A 74 25.84 -30.45 10.05
C THR A 74 25.46 -29.11 10.69
N GLY A 75 24.86 -28.19 9.93
CA GLY A 75 24.31 -26.95 10.47
C GLY A 75 23.07 -27.17 11.33
N THR A 76 22.18 -28.09 10.94
CA THR A 76 20.94 -28.39 11.67
C THR A 76 21.22 -29.03 13.03
N ALA A 77 22.20 -29.96 13.11
CA ALA A 77 22.60 -30.58 14.38
C ALA A 77 23.26 -29.61 15.38
N ALA A 78 23.87 -28.52 14.89
CA ALA A 78 24.46 -27.48 15.75
C ALA A 78 23.43 -26.49 16.31
N ILE A 79 22.25 -26.35 15.68
CA ILE A 79 21.17 -25.47 16.14
C ILE A 79 20.36 -26.14 17.25
N GLU A 80 20.18 -27.46 17.20
CA GLU A 80 19.36 -28.20 18.17
C GLU A 80 19.97 -28.26 19.58
N LYS A 81 21.31 -28.14 19.71
CA LYS A 81 22.00 -28.24 21.00
C LYS A 81 22.17 -26.90 21.76
N LYS A 82 21.72 -25.77 21.21
CA LYS A 82 21.91 -24.42 21.82
C LYS A 82 20.59 -23.70 22.19
N SER A 83 19.46 -24.41 22.24
CA SER A 83 18.14 -23.79 22.36
C SER A 83 17.35 -24.19 23.62
N GLU A 84 18.01 -24.31 24.78
CA GLU A 84 17.32 -24.02 26.04
C GLU A 84 17.62 -22.59 26.43
N VAL A 85 17.01 -21.66 25.67
CA VAL A 85 16.84 -20.29 26.15
C VAL A 85 15.83 -20.39 27.30
N PRO A 86 16.14 -19.94 28.52
CA PRO A 86 15.14 -19.89 29.58
C PRO A 86 13.90 -19.16 29.04
N PRO A 87 12.68 -19.60 29.41
CA PRO A 87 11.47 -18.96 28.89
C PRO A 87 11.62 -17.45 29.10
N PRO A 88 11.37 -16.63 28.05
CA PRO A 88 11.49 -15.19 28.20
C PRO A 88 10.67 -14.79 29.43
N PRO A 89 11.18 -13.88 30.27
CA PRO A 89 10.40 -13.38 31.39
C PRO A 89 9.02 -12.97 30.83
N PRO A 90 7.92 -13.27 31.54
CA PRO A 90 6.61 -12.87 31.09
C PRO A 90 6.67 -11.38 30.75
N PRO A 91 6.09 -10.96 29.61
CA PRO A 91 6.08 -9.54 29.27
C PRO A 91 5.54 -8.78 30.48
N PRO A 92 6.11 -7.60 30.79
CA PRO A 92 5.59 -6.79 31.87
C PRO A 92 4.07 -6.65 31.66
N PRO A 93 3.26 -6.73 32.73
CA PRO A 93 1.82 -6.58 32.59
C PRO A 93 1.55 -5.29 31.84
N ILE A 94 0.84 -5.40 30.70
CA ILE A 94 0.46 -4.22 29.93
C ILE A 94 -0.42 -3.39 30.86
N ASN A 95 0.05 -2.21 31.23
CA ASN A 95 -0.78 -1.27 31.94
C ASN A 95 -1.84 -0.77 30.94
N GLU A 96 -3.02 -1.39 30.95
CA GLU A 96 -4.11 -1.07 30.03
C GLU A 96 -4.47 0.42 30.08
N ASN A 97 -4.28 1.06 31.24
CA ASN A 97 -4.52 2.49 31.40
C ASN A 97 -3.50 3.35 30.64
N GLU A 98 -2.24 2.91 30.53
CA GLU A 98 -1.25 3.63 29.72
C GLU A 98 -1.55 3.53 28.23
N PHE A 99 -2.06 2.38 27.77
CA PHE A 99 -2.44 2.22 26.38
C PHE A 99 -3.56 3.20 26.00
N TRP A 100 -4.61 3.34 26.80
CA TRP A 100 -5.77 4.17 26.45
C TRP A 100 -5.59 5.68 26.65
N ASN A 101 -4.56 6.13 27.37
CA ASN A 101 -4.37 7.56 27.68
C ASN A 101 -4.21 8.46 26.44
N ASP A 102 -3.62 7.91 25.37
CA ASP A 102 -3.37 8.61 24.11
C ASP A 102 -4.43 8.28 23.04
N TRP A 103 -5.37 7.39 23.33
CA TRP A 103 -6.35 6.88 22.36
C TRP A 103 -7.76 7.36 22.67
N GLY A 104 -8.42 7.93 21.66
CA GLY A 104 -9.80 8.38 21.73
C GLY A 104 -10.70 7.65 20.74
N VAL A 105 -11.99 7.59 21.08
CA VAL A 105 -13.05 7.20 20.14
C VAL A 105 -13.99 8.38 20.01
N GLY A 106 -14.39 8.69 18.78
CA GLY A 106 -15.19 9.87 18.54
C GLY A 106 -15.95 9.86 17.22
N LEU A 107 -16.64 10.97 17.00
CA LEU A 107 -17.39 11.24 15.78
C LEU A 107 -16.61 12.22 14.92
N SER A 108 -16.47 11.88 13.65
CA SER A 108 -15.86 12.73 12.64
C SER A 108 -16.85 13.06 11.53
N VAL A 109 -16.65 14.21 10.90
CA VAL A 109 -17.31 14.59 9.67
C VAL A 109 -16.22 14.95 8.68
N SER A 110 -16.20 14.29 7.52
CA SER A 110 -15.29 14.60 6.42
C SER A 110 -16.03 15.30 5.28
N THR A 111 -15.35 16.21 4.59
CA THR A 111 -15.82 16.86 3.36
C THR A 111 -14.76 16.83 2.30
N LYS A 112 -15.15 16.64 1.03
CA LYS A 112 -14.19 16.51 -0.08
C LYS A 112 -13.29 17.74 -0.22
N LEU A 113 -11.99 17.50 -0.42
CA LEU A 113 -11.03 18.53 -0.84
C LEU A 113 -10.82 18.49 -2.36
N GLY A 114 -11.04 19.62 -3.03
CA GLY A 114 -10.75 19.81 -4.46
C GLY A 114 -11.94 19.60 -5.41
N LYS A 115 -11.69 19.76 -6.72
CA LYS A 115 -12.73 19.78 -7.78
C LYS A 115 -12.91 18.47 -8.55
N LYS A 116 -11.94 17.55 -8.49
CA LYS A 116 -11.95 16.29 -9.28
C LYS A 116 -12.38 15.11 -8.43
N GLY A 117 -13.18 14.20 -9.00
CA GLY A 117 -13.57 12.93 -8.35
C GLY A 117 -14.61 13.08 -7.25
N ARG A 118 -15.84 13.49 -7.60
CA ARG A 118 -16.98 13.41 -6.68
C ARG A 118 -17.22 11.95 -6.31
N ALA A 119 -17.37 11.68 -5.02
CA ALA A 119 -17.79 10.36 -4.56
C ALA A 119 -19.29 10.24 -4.82
N LEU A 120 -19.68 9.16 -5.49
CA LEU A 120 -21.05 8.91 -5.86
C LEU A 120 -21.54 7.65 -5.17
N ASP A 121 -22.75 7.72 -4.62
CA ASP A 121 -23.46 6.52 -4.18
C ASP A 121 -24.10 5.85 -5.38
N GLU A 122 -24.73 6.67 -6.22
CA GLU A 122 -25.55 6.21 -7.32
C GLU A 122 -25.62 7.23 -8.46
N ALA A 123 -25.55 6.70 -9.68
CA ALA A 123 -25.85 7.40 -10.92
C ALA A 123 -26.72 6.49 -11.80
N GLN A 124 -27.62 7.12 -12.54
CA GLN A 124 -28.59 6.47 -13.41
C GLN A 124 -28.51 7.05 -14.83
N LEU A 125 -28.87 6.23 -15.80
CA LEU A 125 -28.92 6.62 -17.19
C LEU A 125 -30.36 7.02 -17.53
N VAL A 126 -30.57 8.30 -17.83
CA VAL A 126 -31.89 8.82 -18.21
C VAL A 126 -31.80 9.35 -19.63
N ASN A 127 -32.48 8.68 -20.57
CA ASN A 127 -32.48 9.04 -22.00
C ASN A 127 -31.06 9.14 -22.59
N GLY A 128 -30.16 8.23 -22.21
CA GLY A 128 -28.76 8.24 -22.68
C GLY A 128 -27.86 9.28 -22.00
N ILE A 129 -28.39 10.05 -21.04
CA ILE A 129 -27.65 11.05 -20.27
C ILE A 129 -27.32 10.52 -18.87
N VAL A 130 -26.07 10.64 -18.46
CA VAL A 130 -25.61 10.25 -17.12
C VAL A 130 -26.12 11.25 -16.10
N ARG A 131 -27.00 10.82 -15.20
CA ARG A 131 -27.56 11.62 -14.10
C ARG A 131 -27.11 11.03 -12.77
N VAL A 132 -26.50 11.86 -11.93
CA VAL A 132 -26.17 11.46 -10.56
C VAL A 132 -27.40 11.62 -9.69
N THR A 133 -27.76 10.57 -8.96
CA THR A 133 -28.93 10.58 -8.06
C THR A 133 -28.53 10.86 -6.62
N SER A 134 -27.35 10.40 -6.19
CA SER A 134 -26.83 10.66 -4.85
C SER A 134 -25.30 10.87 -4.85
N GLU A 135 -24.88 11.96 -4.21
CA GLU A 135 -23.48 12.32 -3.99
C GLU A 135 -23.13 12.18 -2.50
N ARG A 136 -21.94 11.69 -2.22
CA ARG A 136 -21.44 11.50 -0.85
C ARG A 136 -20.33 12.49 -0.53
N ASP A 137 -20.68 13.78 -0.50
CA ASP A 137 -19.70 14.86 -0.29
C ASP A 137 -19.41 15.15 1.20
N VAL A 138 -20.35 14.86 2.10
CA VAL A 138 -20.19 14.96 3.55
C VAL A 138 -20.39 13.58 4.17
N VAL A 139 -19.41 13.10 4.93
CA VAL A 139 -19.46 11.74 5.52
C VAL A 139 -19.27 11.79 7.03
N PRO A 140 -20.32 11.51 7.82
CA PRO A 140 -20.17 11.25 9.25
C PRO A 140 -19.57 9.85 9.49
N ARG A 141 -18.62 9.72 10.41
CA ARG A 141 -17.92 8.45 10.71
C ARG A 141 -17.61 8.32 12.18
N LEU A 142 -17.60 7.08 12.69
CA LEU A 142 -16.88 6.77 13.92
C LEU A 142 -15.39 6.63 13.60
N MET A 143 -14.57 7.31 14.40
CA MET A 143 -13.13 7.35 14.24
C MET A 143 -12.45 6.93 15.54
N LEU A 144 -11.51 6.01 15.40
CA LEU A 144 -10.52 5.68 16.41
C LEU A 144 -9.31 6.57 16.18
N GLU A 145 -8.82 7.20 17.22
CA GLU A 145 -7.81 8.25 17.12
C GLU A 145 -6.72 8.06 18.16
N ARG A 146 -5.49 8.42 17.79
CA ARG A 146 -4.36 8.55 18.68
C ARG A 146 -3.78 9.96 18.55
N HIS A 147 -3.52 10.62 19.69
CA HIS A 147 -2.91 11.94 19.72
C HIS A 147 -1.63 12.00 20.53
N TRP A 148 -0.88 13.06 20.25
CA TRP A 148 0.24 13.50 21.07
C TRP A 148 0.11 15.00 21.32
N TYR A 149 -0.01 15.38 22.58
CA TYR A 149 0.07 16.78 22.97
C TYR A 149 1.53 17.23 22.91
N LEU A 150 1.78 18.25 22.10
CA LEU A 150 3.12 18.81 21.92
C LEU A 150 3.38 19.94 22.91
N GLN A 151 2.32 20.57 23.40
CA GLN A 151 2.41 21.69 24.31
C GLN A 151 1.20 21.69 25.25
N ASP A 152 1.47 21.75 26.57
CA ASP A 152 0.50 22.26 27.52
C ASP A 152 0.48 23.78 27.37
N SER A 153 -0.64 24.30 26.83
CA SER A 153 -0.82 25.73 26.65
C SER A 153 -1.98 26.21 27.51
N ASP A 154 -1.83 27.37 28.14
CA ASP A 154 -2.99 28.01 28.79
C ASP A 154 -3.85 28.80 27.79
N PHE A 155 -3.46 28.83 26.51
CA PHE A 155 -4.29 29.41 25.44
C PHE A 155 -5.64 28.69 25.43
N ALA A 156 -6.76 29.41 25.57
CA ALA A 156 -8.11 28.84 25.64
C ALA A 156 -8.30 27.66 26.64
N GLY A 157 -7.43 27.50 27.63
CA GLY A 157 -7.51 26.44 28.64
C GLY A 157 -7.35 25.00 28.12
N GLY A 158 -6.55 24.80 27.06
CA GLY A 158 -6.40 23.48 26.44
C GLY A 158 -5.01 23.16 25.89
N MET A 159 -4.80 21.89 25.57
CA MET A 159 -3.52 21.35 25.08
C MET A 159 -3.58 21.22 23.56
N ALA A 160 -2.52 21.65 22.89
CA ALA A 160 -2.41 21.54 21.44
C ALA A 160 -1.55 20.33 21.07
N GLY A 161 -1.96 19.62 20.02
CA GLY A 161 -1.27 18.41 19.60
C GLY A 161 -1.50 18.07 18.14
N VAL A 162 -0.98 16.90 17.79
CA VAL A 162 -1.23 16.24 16.51
C VAL A 162 -2.01 14.96 16.74
N PHE A 163 -2.80 14.54 15.75
CA PHE A 163 -3.50 13.27 15.80
C PHE A 163 -3.34 12.47 14.52
N VAL A 164 -3.49 11.15 14.67
CA VAL A 164 -3.72 10.19 13.59
C VAL A 164 -5.01 9.46 13.90
N GLY A 165 -5.90 9.35 12.91
CA GLY A 165 -7.20 8.71 13.07
C GLY A 165 -7.50 7.71 11.97
N THR A 166 -8.31 6.70 12.27
CA THR A 166 -8.85 5.75 11.31
C THR A 166 -10.35 5.60 11.50
N SER A 167 -11.09 5.51 10.40
CA SER A 167 -12.52 5.20 10.43
C SER A 167 -12.76 3.76 10.04
N LEU A 168 -13.51 3.03 10.87
CA LEU A 168 -13.68 1.56 10.77
C LEU A 168 -15.09 1.12 10.34
N LEU A 169 -15.94 2.03 9.88
CA LEU A 169 -17.33 1.72 9.53
C LEU A 169 -17.65 1.99 8.05
N GLY A 170 -16.94 1.30 7.15
CA GLY A 170 -17.34 1.22 5.75
C GLY A 170 -18.21 -0.02 5.50
N ASP A 171 -19.28 0.10 4.71
CA ASP A 171 -20.26 -0.97 4.45
C ASP A 171 -19.65 -2.31 3.99
N LYS A 172 -18.42 -2.30 3.44
CA LYS A 172 -17.76 -3.48 2.85
C LYS A 172 -16.25 -3.56 3.08
N LYS A 173 -15.64 -2.68 3.87
CA LYS A 173 -14.17 -2.58 4.01
C LYS A 173 -13.74 -2.33 5.45
N LEU A 174 -12.66 -2.98 5.88
CA LEU A 174 -12.10 -2.88 7.24
C LEU A 174 -11.53 -1.47 7.56
N LEU A 175 -11.15 -0.70 6.54
CA LEU A 175 -10.59 0.64 6.69
C LEU A 175 -11.24 1.57 5.65
N ASP A 176 -11.95 2.59 6.14
CA ASP A 176 -12.70 3.53 5.31
C ASP A 176 -11.93 4.85 5.12
N SER A 177 -11.14 5.26 6.11
CA SER A 177 -10.22 6.40 5.97
C SER A 177 -9.06 6.37 6.95
N VAL A 178 -7.99 7.08 6.59
CA VAL A 178 -6.87 7.43 7.46
C VAL A 178 -6.75 8.94 7.47
N SER A 179 -6.68 9.55 8.66
CA SER A 179 -6.58 10.99 8.84
C SER A 179 -5.37 11.40 9.66
N LEU A 180 -4.88 12.60 9.39
CA LEU A 180 -3.85 13.27 10.16
C LEU A 180 -4.23 14.73 10.35
N GLY A 181 -3.91 15.30 11.50
CA GLY A 181 -4.27 16.68 11.76
C GLY A 181 -3.79 17.24 13.07
N LEU A 182 -4.33 18.40 13.40
CA LEU A 182 -4.13 19.08 14.66
C LEU A 182 -5.28 18.78 15.59
N ILE A 183 -4.99 18.68 16.88
CA ILE A 183 -6.00 18.43 17.91
C ILE A 183 -5.87 19.47 19.02
N TRP A 184 -7.02 19.83 19.57
CA TRP A 184 -7.16 20.70 20.72
C TRP A 184 -7.89 19.95 21.83
N GLY A 185 -7.20 19.66 22.92
CA GLY A 185 -7.74 18.96 24.07
C GLY A 185 -8.11 19.91 25.20
N PHE A 186 -9.30 19.74 25.78
CA PHE A 186 -9.76 20.52 26.93
C PHE A 186 -9.37 19.83 28.23
N LYS A 187 -8.83 20.59 29.19
CA LYS A 187 -8.52 20.08 30.53
C LYS A 187 -9.81 19.60 31.21
N PRO A 188 -9.82 18.44 31.88
CA PRO A 188 -11.00 17.97 32.60
C PRO A 188 -11.39 18.96 33.71
N ARG A 189 -12.70 19.16 33.91
CA ARG A 189 -13.25 20.02 34.98
C ARG A 189 -13.95 19.18 36.05
N GLY A 190 -13.83 19.59 37.30
CA GLY A 190 -14.64 19.05 38.40
C GLY A 190 -14.31 17.62 38.84
N GLY A 191 -13.05 17.19 38.74
CA GLY A 191 -12.63 15.85 39.19
C GLY A 191 -12.89 14.71 38.20
N ASN A 192 -13.49 14.99 37.06
CA ASN A 192 -13.57 14.04 35.94
C ASN A 192 -12.17 13.78 35.37
N LYS A 193 -11.90 12.54 34.94
CA LYS A 193 -10.64 12.18 34.26
C LYS A 193 -10.74 12.27 32.74
N VAL A 194 -11.96 12.22 32.21
CA VAL A 194 -12.24 12.29 30.77
C VAL A 194 -11.84 13.64 30.19
N ARG A 195 -11.02 13.59 29.14
CA ARG A 195 -10.65 14.74 28.30
C ARG A 195 -11.54 14.78 27.07
N HIS A 196 -11.94 15.98 26.68
CA HIS A 196 -12.67 16.20 25.43
C HIS A 196 -11.72 16.85 24.43
N ASN A 197 -11.71 16.39 23.19
CA ASN A 197 -10.81 16.95 22.19
C ASN A 197 -11.53 17.23 20.87
N ILE A 198 -11.09 18.28 20.19
CA ILE A 198 -11.56 18.68 18.86
C ILE A 198 -10.37 18.63 17.91
N GLY A 199 -10.49 17.83 16.85
CA GLY A 199 -9.49 17.67 15.81
C GLY A 199 -9.91 18.32 14.51
N VAL A 200 -8.94 18.90 13.79
CA VAL A 200 -9.08 19.34 12.40
C VAL A 200 -7.93 18.79 11.58
N GLY A 201 -8.20 18.23 10.41
CA GLY A 201 -7.18 17.55 9.64
C GLY A 201 -7.54 17.29 8.20
N ILE A 202 -6.70 16.48 7.58
CA ILE A 202 -6.93 15.90 6.27
C ILE A 202 -7.09 14.39 6.41
N ALA A 203 -7.90 13.80 5.54
CA ALA A 203 -8.15 12.38 5.47
C ALA A 203 -7.93 11.88 4.05
N VAL A 204 -7.35 10.69 3.95
CA VAL A 204 -7.29 9.88 2.75
C VAL A 204 -8.37 8.82 2.85
N GLU A 205 -9.28 8.82 1.89
CA GLU A 205 -10.36 7.86 1.76
C GLU A 205 -10.04 6.95 0.57
N PRO A 206 -9.44 5.77 0.83
CA PRO A 206 -9.23 4.79 -0.22
C PRO A 206 -10.59 4.24 -0.67
N TYR A 207 -10.70 3.85 -1.95
CA TYR A 207 -11.90 3.21 -2.50
C TYR A 207 -13.14 4.11 -2.64
N SER A 208 -12.98 5.42 -2.76
CA SER A 208 -14.10 6.30 -3.12
C SER A 208 -14.60 5.98 -4.53
N ARG A 209 -15.89 5.67 -4.65
CA ARG A 209 -16.55 5.36 -5.92
C ARG A 209 -16.78 6.63 -6.74
N THR A 210 -16.30 6.68 -7.97
CA THR A 210 -16.50 7.79 -8.91
C THR A 210 -17.00 7.27 -10.26
N LEU A 211 -17.44 8.16 -11.15
CA LEU A 211 -17.69 7.80 -12.55
C LEU A 211 -16.42 7.25 -13.22
N GLY A 212 -16.62 6.32 -14.15
CA GLY A 212 -15.58 5.79 -15.02
C GLY A 212 -14.95 6.84 -15.93
N ASP A 213 -13.80 6.51 -16.51
CA ASP A 213 -13.08 7.41 -17.40
C ASP A 213 -13.93 7.72 -18.65
N GLY A 214 -14.03 9.00 -19.01
CA GLY A 214 -14.85 9.49 -20.14
C GLY A 214 -16.32 9.77 -19.80
N LEU A 215 -16.77 9.45 -18.58
CA LEU A 215 -18.13 9.74 -18.13
C LEU A 215 -18.17 11.06 -17.35
N GLU A 216 -19.02 11.97 -17.79
CA GLU A 216 -19.26 13.26 -17.14
C GLU A 216 -20.71 13.38 -16.67
N ILE A 217 -20.91 14.13 -15.59
CA ILE A 217 -22.23 14.37 -15.02
C ILE A 217 -23.02 15.25 -15.99
N ASN A 218 -24.27 14.87 -16.28
CA ASN A 218 -25.15 15.55 -17.23
C ASN A 218 -24.66 15.53 -18.68
N ALA A 219 -23.75 14.61 -19.03
CA ALA A 219 -23.30 14.39 -20.39
C ALA A 219 -23.91 13.09 -20.98
N PRO A 220 -24.03 12.98 -22.31
CA PRO A 220 -24.37 11.72 -22.95
C PRO A 220 -23.28 10.67 -22.70
N LEU A 221 -23.67 9.38 -22.74
CA LEU A 221 -22.69 8.30 -22.72
C LEU A 221 -21.74 8.40 -23.93
N PRO A 222 -20.45 8.05 -23.76
CA PRO A 222 -19.53 7.83 -24.87
C PRO A 222 -20.12 6.85 -25.87
N ALA A 223 -19.81 7.07 -27.16
CA ALA A 223 -20.35 6.25 -28.24
C ALA A 223 -20.03 4.76 -28.00
N GLY A 224 -21.06 3.92 -28.06
CA GLY A 224 -20.94 2.46 -27.90
C GLY A 224 -21.12 1.94 -26.47
N GLU A 225 -21.23 2.81 -25.46
CA GLU A 225 -21.54 2.38 -24.09
C GLU A 225 -23.06 2.39 -23.83
N THR A 226 -23.57 1.34 -23.18
CA THR A 226 -25.00 1.20 -22.79
C THR A 226 -25.21 1.21 -21.28
N SER A 227 -24.14 1.26 -20.49
CA SER A 227 -24.17 1.17 -19.03
C SER A 227 -23.17 2.12 -18.37
N ILE A 228 -23.53 2.69 -17.22
CA ILE A 228 -22.64 3.53 -16.42
C ILE A 228 -21.56 2.66 -15.77
N ARG A 229 -20.30 3.00 -16.04
CA ARG A 229 -19.15 2.37 -15.38
C ARG A 229 -18.72 3.19 -14.17
N TYR A 230 -18.34 2.50 -13.11
CA TYR A 230 -17.78 3.11 -11.89
C TYR A 230 -16.32 2.75 -11.74
N LYS A 231 -15.55 3.62 -11.07
CA LYS A 231 -14.15 3.40 -10.74
C LYS A 231 -13.90 3.75 -9.29
N GLU A 232 -13.06 2.97 -8.62
CA GLU A 232 -12.58 3.30 -7.28
C GLU A 232 -11.34 4.19 -7.39
N ARG A 233 -11.30 5.28 -6.62
CA ARG A 233 -10.17 6.20 -6.57
C ARG A 233 -9.91 6.64 -5.13
N ASN A 234 -8.67 7.03 -4.86
CA ASN A 234 -8.32 7.66 -3.59
C ASN A 234 -8.84 9.10 -3.59
N ARG A 235 -9.53 9.47 -2.52
CA ARG A 235 -10.06 10.81 -2.31
C ARG A 235 -9.39 11.48 -1.12
N MET A 236 -9.14 12.78 -1.23
CA MET A 236 -8.71 13.62 -0.11
C MET A 236 -9.93 14.34 0.47
N ALA A 237 -10.01 14.39 1.79
CA ALA A 237 -11.09 15.08 2.50
C ALA A 237 -10.51 15.93 3.64
N ALA A 238 -11.15 17.06 3.95
CA ALA A 238 -10.95 17.76 5.20
C ALA A 238 -11.79 17.07 6.26
N VAL A 239 -11.25 16.90 7.47
CA VAL A 239 -11.96 16.26 8.58
C VAL A 239 -12.04 17.20 9.76
N VAL A 240 -13.21 17.23 10.39
CA VAL A 240 -13.42 17.74 11.74
C VAL A 240 -13.82 16.57 12.61
N PHE A 241 -13.26 16.50 13.81
CA PHE A 241 -13.40 15.37 14.70
C PHE A 241 -13.65 15.83 16.12
N TYR A 242 -14.50 15.10 16.85
CA TYR A 242 -14.70 15.27 18.28
C TYR A 242 -14.56 13.93 18.98
N THR A 243 -13.81 13.90 20.07
CA THR A 243 -13.45 12.67 20.78
C THR A 243 -13.38 12.86 22.28
N PHE A 244 -13.42 11.74 22.99
CA PHE A 244 -13.17 11.65 24.42
C PHE A 244 -12.01 10.70 24.68
N THR A 245 -11.05 11.13 25.50
CA THR A 245 -9.97 10.28 26.02
C THR A 245 -10.17 10.01 27.51
N PRO A 246 -9.88 8.80 28.00
CA PRO A 246 -9.91 8.47 29.43
C PRO A 246 -8.89 9.24 30.29
#